data_AF-A0A6P0SFX5-F1
#
_entry.id   AF-A0A6P0SFX5-F1
#
_cell.length_a   1.000
_cell.length_b   1.000
_cell.length_c   1.000
_cell.angle_alpha   90.00
_cell.angle_beta   90.00
_cell.angle_gamma   90.00
#
_symmetry.space_group_name_H-M   'P 1'
#
loop_
_entity.id
_entity.type
_entity.pdbx_description
1 polymer ?
#
loop_
_entity_poly.entity_id
_entity_poly.type
_entity_poly.pdbx_seq_one_letter_code
_entity_poly.pdbx_strand_id
1 'polypeptide(L)'
;MKPLMILANKIAYWTVPPGIKKVILSHLSKRIESWNFYTIPREHQLLLQKNQVLHNRHAGERCFILATGPSIKSQNLKLLQGENCIAVSNFFLHPDYSLIRPRYYCIAPYHLPLTEESWSGWMKELDHGTGDSTFFFSLRDQKRVEVTGHFANRQLHYLWFGASSEMILNSGIDLTRPILPIHTVTIMALQVAIYMGFRQIYLLGCDHNQIIGLNKSKYFFSTEEFVQVTKRPLEWNERDIEWFCQEYVDQWGNYKLMRRLADANSIQILNATPNSLLDVFPRVKYESLFNGN
;
A
#
# COMPACT_ATOMS: atom_id res chain seq x y z
N MET A 1 -31.90 12.56 -3.44
CA MET A 1 -30.63 13.25 -3.10
C MET A 1 -29.60 13.27 -4.24
N LYS A 2 -29.32 12.17 -4.94
CA LYS A 2 -28.32 12.12 -6.04
C LYS A 2 -28.52 13.09 -7.23
N PRO A 3 -29.74 13.33 -7.77
CA PRO A 3 -29.89 14.14 -8.98
C PRO A 3 -29.64 15.64 -8.75
N LEU A 4 -30.02 16.17 -7.58
CA LEU A 4 -29.75 17.57 -7.21
C LEU A 4 -28.25 17.86 -7.08
N MET A 5 -27.49 16.90 -6.56
CA MET A 5 -26.05 17.03 -6.34
C MET A 5 -25.27 17.02 -7.67
N ILE A 6 -25.75 16.26 -8.67
CA ILE A 6 -25.17 16.24 -10.03
C ILE A 6 -25.39 17.58 -10.74
N LEU A 7 -26.59 18.15 -10.63
CA LEU A 7 -26.91 19.46 -11.23
C LEU A 7 -26.08 20.58 -10.57
N ALA A 8 -25.99 20.58 -9.23
CA ALA A 8 -25.16 21.53 -8.50
C ALA A 8 -23.67 21.43 -8.89
N ASN A 9 -23.15 20.22 -9.10
CA ASN A 9 -21.77 20.01 -9.53
C ASN A 9 -21.49 20.51 -10.95
N LYS A 10 -22.46 20.34 -11.87
CA LYS A 10 -22.36 20.87 -13.24
C LYS A 10 -22.40 22.40 -13.24
N ILE A 11 -23.30 23.01 -12.47
CA ILE A 11 -23.37 24.48 -12.35
C ILE A 11 -22.07 25.01 -11.75
N ALA A 12 -21.60 24.44 -10.65
CA ALA A 12 -20.36 24.85 -9.99
C ALA A 12 -19.11 24.68 -10.87
N TYR A 13 -19.11 23.75 -11.84
CA TYR A 13 -18.02 23.59 -12.81
C TYR A 13 -17.94 24.78 -13.78
N TRP A 14 -19.08 25.33 -14.19
CA TRP A 14 -19.15 26.47 -15.12
C TRP A 14 -19.08 27.83 -14.43
N THR A 15 -19.49 27.93 -13.17
CA THR A 15 -19.58 29.21 -12.45
C THR A 15 -18.41 29.49 -11.52
N VAL A 16 -17.67 28.46 -11.09
CA VAL A 16 -16.51 28.63 -10.22
C VAL A 16 -15.25 28.27 -10.99
N PRO A 17 -14.34 29.23 -11.24
CA PRO A 17 -13.06 28.96 -11.89
C PRO A 17 -12.35 27.76 -11.22
N PRO A 18 -11.78 26.80 -11.98
CA PRO A 18 -11.24 25.56 -11.42
C PRO A 18 -10.21 25.78 -10.29
N GLY A 19 -9.42 26.85 -10.37
CA GLY A 19 -8.48 27.23 -9.32
C GLY A 19 -9.17 27.63 -8.00
N ILE A 20 -10.26 28.39 -8.08
CA ILE A 20 -11.03 28.83 -6.91
C ILE A 20 -11.81 27.65 -6.32
N LYS A 21 -12.40 26.80 -7.16
CA LYS A 21 -13.07 25.57 -6.71
C LYS A 21 -12.10 24.67 -5.94
N LYS A 22 -10.87 24.52 -6.44
CA LYS A 22 -9.80 23.75 -5.78
C LYS A 22 -9.42 24.35 -4.42
N VAL A 23 -9.31 25.67 -4.32
CA VAL A 23 -9.02 26.36 -3.06
C VAL A 23 -10.17 26.18 -2.06
N ILE A 24 -11.42 26.43 -2.46
CA ILE A 24 -12.60 26.27 -1.61
C ILE A 24 -12.75 24.83 -1.13
N LEU A 25 -12.65 23.86 -2.04
CA LEU A 25 -12.71 22.44 -1.69
C LEU A 25 -11.56 22.04 -0.76
N SER A 26 -10.35 22.58 -0.96
CA SER A 26 -9.22 22.31 -0.06
C SER A 26 -9.42 22.88 1.34
N HIS A 27 -10.06 24.06 1.49
CA HIS A 27 -10.35 24.62 2.81
C HIS A 27 -11.52 23.92 3.50
N LEU A 28 -12.55 23.53 2.75
CA LEU A 28 -13.66 22.74 3.27
C LEU A 28 -13.23 21.31 3.62
N SER A 29 -12.38 20.68 2.81
CA SER A 29 -11.81 19.36 3.10
C SER A 29 -10.91 19.43 4.33
N LYS A 30 -10.06 20.44 4.48
CA LYS A 30 -9.27 20.66 5.72
C LYS A 30 -10.15 20.79 6.96
N ARG A 31 -11.31 21.47 6.87
CA ARG A 31 -12.27 21.59 7.98
C ARG A 31 -12.98 20.26 8.28
N ILE A 32 -13.40 19.51 7.27
CA ILE A 32 -14.06 18.19 7.43
C ILE A 32 -13.07 17.12 7.90
N GLU A 33 -11.86 17.13 7.37
CA GLU A 33 -10.72 16.36 7.86
C GLU A 33 -10.51 16.71 9.32
N SER A 34 -10.33 17.98 9.71
CA SER A 34 -10.15 18.33 11.12
C SER A 34 -11.24 17.82 12.06
N TRP A 35 -12.48 17.63 11.61
CA TRP A 35 -13.58 17.06 12.40
C TRP A 35 -13.53 15.53 12.54
N ASN A 36 -13.16 14.80 11.47
CA ASN A 36 -13.02 13.33 11.51
C ASN A 36 -11.81 12.84 12.32
N PHE A 37 -10.89 13.74 12.68
CA PHE A 37 -9.71 13.42 13.48
C PHE A 37 -9.99 13.31 14.98
N TYR A 38 -11.07 13.93 15.49
CA TYR A 38 -11.31 14.05 16.94
C TYR A 38 -12.04 12.87 17.58
N THR A 39 -12.50 11.87 16.83
CA THR A 39 -13.23 10.73 17.43
C THR A 39 -12.78 9.38 16.87
N ILE A 40 -11.47 9.07 16.97
CA ILE A 40 -11.08 7.66 17.06
C ILE A 40 -11.46 7.17 18.46
N PRO A 41 -12.17 6.04 18.62
CA PRO A 41 -12.39 5.41 19.92
C PRO A 41 -11.07 5.22 20.69
N ARG A 42 -11.08 5.42 22.01
CA ARG A 42 -9.86 5.30 22.84
C ARG A 42 -9.14 3.97 22.67
N GLU A 43 -9.89 2.88 22.50
CA GLU A 43 -9.35 1.54 22.24
C GLU A 43 -8.46 1.49 20.99
N HIS A 44 -8.91 2.12 19.90
CA HIS A 44 -8.17 2.21 18.64
C HIS A 44 -6.95 3.13 18.77
N GLN A 45 -7.05 4.22 19.54
CA GLN A 45 -5.89 5.07 19.84
C GLN A 45 -4.79 4.28 20.56
N LEU A 46 -5.17 3.53 21.61
CA LEU A 46 -4.24 2.67 22.35
C LEU A 46 -3.60 1.61 21.45
N LEU A 47 -4.36 1.07 20.50
CA LEU A 47 -3.84 0.11 19.54
C LEU A 47 -2.82 0.73 18.57
N LEU A 48 -3.10 1.92 18.04
CA LEU A 48 -2.15 2.67 17.20
C LEU A 48 -0.88 3.02 17.99
N GLN A 49 -1.00 3.40 19.27
CA GLN A 49 0.15 3.73 20.12
C GLN A 49 1.13 2.56 20.30
N LYS A 50 0.68 1.30 20.15
CA LYS A 50 1.60 0.14 20.14
C LYS A 50 2.63 0.20 19.01
N ASN A 51 2.36 0.95 17.94
CA ASN A 51 3.30 1.12 16.83
C ASN A 51 4.51 1.99 17.21
N GLN A 52 4.53 2.65 18.37
CA GLN A 52 5.67 3.43 18.83
C GLN A 52 6.97 2.61 18.87
N VAL A 53 6.89 1.31 19.17
CA VAL A 53 8.05 0.39 19.22
C VAL A 53 8.76 0.18 17.88
N LEU A 54 8.12 0.59 16.78
CA LEU A 54 8.66 0.47 15.43
C LEU A 54 9.44 1.71 15.01
N HIS A 55 9.24 2.86 15.67
CA HIS A 55 9.84 4.12 15.29
C HIS A 55 11.37 4.02 15.29
N ASN A 56 11.99 4.31 14.14
CA ASN A 56 13.45 4.26 13.97
C ASN A 56 14.11 2.93 14.36
N ARG A 57 13.36 1.81 14.37
CA ARG A 57 13.89 0.47 14.68
C ARG A 57 15.01 0.02 13.73
N HIS A 58 15.03 0.58 12.52
CA HIS A 58 15.99 0.30 11.45
C HIS A 58 16.67 1.59 10.97
N ALA A 59 16.94 2.52 11.89
CA ALA A 59 17.54 3.80 11.57
C ALA A 59 18.84 3.65 10.75
N GLY A 60 18.84 4.21 9.53
CA GLY A 60 20.02 4.19 8.66
C GLY A 60 20.17 2.94 7.80
N GLU A 61 19.41 1.87 8.07
CA GLU A 61 19.49 0.63 7.32
C GLU A 61 18.80 0.73 5.95
N ARG A 62 19.02 -0.30 5.11
CA ARG A 62 18.27 -0.51 3.88
C ARG A 62 17.16 -1.53 4.02
N CYS A 63 16.15 -1.43 3.17
CA CYS A 63 15.15 -2.48 3.01
C CYS A 63 14.69 -2.66 1.56
N PHE A 64 14.08 -3.81 1.31
CA PHE A 64 13.50 -4.18 0.03
C PHE A 64 12.00 -4.40 0.20
N ILE A 65 11.19 -3.67 -0.57
CA ILE A 65 9.75 -3.88 -0.63
C ILE A 65 9.46 -4.84 -1.78
N LEU A 66 8.84 -5.98 -1.43
CA LEU A 66 8.61 -7.09 -2.33
C LEU A 66 7.12 -7.14 -2.72
N ALA A 67 6.81 -6.54 -3.88
CA ALA A 67 5.49 -6.56 -4.48
C ALA A 67 5.29 -7.79 -5.38
N THR A 68 4.07 -7.93 -5.91
CA THR A 68 3.61 -9.14 -6.61
C THR A 68 3.55 -8.99 -8.12
N GLY A 69 4.26 -8.02 -8.69
CA GLY A 69 4.37 -7.86 -10.13
C GLY A 69 5.15 -9.03 -10.78
N PRO A 70 4.76 -9.49 -11.97
CA PRO A 70 5.41 -10.59 -12.68
C PRO A 70 6.92 -10.40 -12.94
N SER A 71 7.42 -9.17 -13.01
CA SER A 71 8.86 -8.92 -13.22
C SER A 71 9.75 -9.53 -12.14
N ILE A 72 9.22 -9.77 -10.94
CA ILE A 72 10.00 -10.32 -9.83
C ILE A 72 10.58 -11.71 -10.16
N LYS A 73 9.91 -12.47 -11.05
CA LYS A 73 10.39 -13.76 -11.57
C LYS A 73 11.65 -13.67 -12.43
N SER A 74 11.94 -12.49 -12.97
CA SER A 74 13.12 -12.26 -13.81
C SER A 74 14.37 -11.89 -13.00
N GLN A 75 14.24 -11.76 -11.68
CA GLN A 75 15.30 -11.31 -10.78
C GLN A 75 15.73 -12.44 -9.84
N ASN A 76 17.02 -12.53 -9.54
CA ASN A 76 17.53 -13.52 -8.59
C ASN A 76 17.26 -13.08 -7.14
N LEU A 77 16.11 -13.48 -6.58
CA LEU A 77 15.71 -13.06 -5.23
C LEU A 77 16.52 -13.73 -4.11
N LYS A 78 17.33 -14.76 -4.40
CA LYS A 78 18.19 -15.40 -3.41
C LYS A 78 19.21 -14.44 -2.80
N LEU A 79 19.55 -13.37 -3.51
CA LEU A 79 20.43 -12.30 -3.01
C LEU A 79 19.83 -11.53 -1.82
N LEU A 80 18.51 -11.62 -1.61
CA LEU A 80 17.82 -11.00 -0.47
C LEU A 80 17.90 -11.80 0.83
N GLN A 81 18.56 -12.97 0.83
CA GLN A 81 18.73 -13.74 2.04
C GLN A 81 19.48 -12.91 3.09
N GLY A 82 18.86 -12.71 4.26
CA GLY A 82 19.41 -11.90 5.35
C GLY A 82 19.16 -10.39 5.23
N GLU A 83 18.56 -9.91 4.14
CA GLU A 83 18.18 -8.51 3.98
C GLU A 83 16.85 -8.18 4.69
N ASN A 84 16.70 -6.93 5.12
CA ASN A 84 15.40 -6.47 5.61
C ASN A 84 14.40 -6.37 4.46
N CYS A 85 13.41 -7.27 4.45
CA CYS A 85 12.37 -7.28 3.43
C CYS A 85 10.98 -6.99 4.03
N ILE A 86 10.19 -6.19 3.31
CA ILE A 86 8.76 -5.95 3.56
C ILE A 86 7.98 -6.56 2.41
N ALA A 87 7.37 -7.71 2.64
CA ALA A 87 6.52 -8.37 1.66
C ALA A 87 5.11 -7.79 1.67
N VAL A 88 4.41 -7.87 0.54
CA VAL A 88 3.02 -7.43 0.44
C VAL A 88 2.13 -8.47 -0.26
N SER A 89 0.86 -8.45 0.08
CA SER A 89 -0.20 -9.23 -0.57
C SER A 89 0.10 -10.74 -0.67
N ASN A 90 0.30 -11.27 -1.88
CA ASN A 90 0.50 -12.70 -2.14
C ASN A 90 1.97 -13.04 -2.44
N PHE A 91 2.92 -12.20 -1.99
CA PHE A 91 4.34 -12.48 -2.20
C PHE A 91 4.79 -13.79 -1.54
N PHE A 92 4.04 -14.30 -0.55
CA PHE A 92 4.30 -15.60 0.09
C PHE A 92 4.23 -16.80 -0.86
N LEU A 93 3.60 -16.63 -2.03
CA LEU A 93 3.56 -17.64 -3.08
C LEU A 93 4.86 -17.72 -3.89
N HIS A 94 5.81 -16.81 -3.69
CA HIS A 94 7.08 -16.86 -4.41
C HIS A 94 7.94 -18.04 -3.91
N PRO A 95 8.55 -18.86 -4.80
CA PRO A 95 9.33 -20.04 -4.39
C PRO A 95 10.48 -19.74 -3.43
N ASP A 96 11.11 -18.56 -3.56
CA ASP A 96 12.18 -18.13 -2.67
C ASP A 96 11.70 -17.52 -1.35
N TYR A 97 10.39 -17.45 -1.07
CA TYR A 97 9.86 -16.80 0.15
C TYR A 97 10.49 -17.37 1.43
N SER A 98 10.54 -18.69 1.56
CA SER A 98 11.11 -19.38 2.72
C SER A 98 12.61 -19.15 2.89
N LEU A 99 13.32 -18.79 1.81
CA LEU A 99 14.73 -18.41 1.85
C LEU A 99 14.91 -16.96 2.29
N ILE A 100 14.11 -16.05 1.71
CA ILE A 100 14.17 -14.61 1.98
C ILE A 100 13.74 -14.31 3.41
N ARG A 101 12.70 -15.01 3.89
CA ARG A 101 12.06 -14.79 5.21
C ARG A 101 11.79 -13.31 5.51
N PRO A 102 10.92 -12.63 4.74
CA PRO A 102 10.64 -11.22 4.97
C PRO A 102 10.26 -10.94 6.43
N ARG A 103 10.96 -9.99 7.06
CA ARG A 103 10.72 -9.65 8.47
C ARG A 103 9.34 -9.01 8.68
N TYR A 104 8.83 -8.35 7.65
CA TYR A 104 7.61 -7.56 7.69
C TYR A 104 6.66 -7.93 6.57
N TYR A 105 5.36 -7.86 6.86
CA TYR A 105 4.31 -8.18 5.90
C TYR A 105 3.16 -7.17 5.97
N CYS A 106 2.86 -6.51 4.86
CA CYS A 106 1.70 -5.60 4.76
C CYS A 106 0.55 -6.26 4.03
N ILE A 107 -0.64 -6.23 4.63
CA ILE A 107 -1.86 -6.81 4.09
C ILE A 107 -2.81 -5.72 3.60
N ALA A 108 -3.33 -5.90 2.38
CA ALA A 108 -4.33 -5.01 1.81
C ALA A 108 -5.58 -4.95 2.70
N PRO A 109 -6.17 -3.77 2.95
CA PRO A 109 -7.44 -3.67 3.65
C PRO A 109 -8.54 -4.49 2.95
N TYR A 110 -9.42 -5.09 3.74
CA TYR A 110 -10.59 -5.78 3.23
C TYR A 110 -11.48 -4.81 2.43
N HIS A 111 -11.93 -5.25 1.26
CA HIS A 111 -12.85 -4.51 0.40
C HIS A 111 -13.60 -5.45 -0.53
N LEU A 112 -14.82 -5.07 -0.93
CA LEU A 112 -15.58 -5.79 -1.94
C LEU A 112 -14.84 -5.75 -3.30
N PRO A 113 -14.82 -6.86 -4.06
CA PRO A 113 -15.73 -8.02 -3.98
C PRO A 113 -15.23 -9.18 -3.10
N LEU A 114 -14.15 -9.00 -2.34
CA LEU A 114 -13.59 -10.08 -1.52
C LEU A 114 -14.62 -10.52 -0.47
N THR A 115 -14.99 -11.81 -0.45
CA THR A 115 -15.98 -12.32 0.52
C THR A 115 -15.31 -12.64 1.86
N GLU A 116 -16.11 -12.80 2.91
CA GLU A 116 -15.60 -13.24 4.23
C GLU A 116 -14.90 -14.61 4.15
N GLU A 117 -15.48 -15.54 3.40
CA GLU A 117 -14.92 -16.88 3.22
C GLU A 117 -13.57 -16.82 2.50
N SER A 118 -13.49 -16.05 1.40
CA SER A 118 -12.23 -15.86 0.67
C SER A 118 -11.18 -15.13 1.49
N TRP A 119 -11.59 -14.13 2.28
CA TRP A 119 -10.68 -13.45 3.20
C TRP A 119 -10.14 -14.41 4.26
N SER A 120 -11.01 -15.18 4.91
CA SER A 120 -10.65 -16.15 5.94
C SER A 120 -9.71 -17.23 5.38
N GLY A 121 -10.03 -17.80 4.21
CA GLY A 121 -9.15 -18.73 3.50
C GLY A 121 -7.77 -18.14 3.21
N TRP A 122 -7.74 -16.89 2.72
CA TRP A 122 -6.49 -16.19 2.45
C TRP A 122 -5.67 -15.92 3.73
N MET A 123 -6.31 -15.52 4.83
CA MET A 123 -5.63 -15.34 6.12
C MET A 123 -5.04 -16.66 6.63
N LYS A 124 -5.75 -17.78 6.47
CA LYS A 124 -5.25 -19.11 6.83
C LYS A 124 -4.03 -19.51 6.00
N GLU A 125 -4.02 -19.23 4.70
CA GLU A 125 -2.85 -19.49 3.85
C GLU A 125 -1.66 -18.62 4.23
N LEU A 126 -1.89 -17.34 4.49
CA LEU A 126 -0.86 -16.44 4.99
C LEU A 126 -0.30 -16.94 6.33
N ASP A 127 -1.16 -17.33 7.27
CA ASP A 127 -0.74 -17.82 8.59
C ASP A 127 0.17 -19.06 8.47
N HIS A 128 -0.13 -19.99 7.56
CA HIS A 128 0.77 -21.12 7.32
C HIS A 128 2.03 -20.76 6.52
N GLY A 129 1.91 -19.88 5.52
CA GLY A 129 2.95 -19.65 4.52
C GLY A 129 4.02 -18.61 4.87
N THR A 130 3.85 -17.87 5.98
CA THR A 130 4.67 -16.65 6.23
C THR A 130 5.56 -16.70 7.48
N GLY A 131 5.65 -17.83 8.17
CA GLY A 131 6.63 -18.06 9.24
C GLY A 131 6.47 -17.17 10.48
N ASP A 132 7.45 -16.33 10.77
CA ASP A 132 7.53 -15.44 11.96
C ASP A 132 7.43 -13.95 11.60
N SER A 133 6.96 -13.64 10.39
CA SER A 133 6.83 -12.26 9.90
C SER A 133 5.97 -11.41 10.85
N THR A 134 6.37 -10.15 11.05
CA THR A 134 5.56 -9.13 11.73
C THR A 134 4.55 -8.53 10.75
N PHE A 135 3.27 -8.50 11.13
CA PHE A 135 2.20 -8.11 10.22
C PHE A 135 1.68 -6.70 10.46
N PHE A 136 1.31 -6.06 9.36
CA PHE A 136 0.63 -4.78 9.34
C PHE A 136 -0.74 -4.95 8.67
N PHE A 137 -1.79 -4.55 9.38
CA PHE A 137 -3.17 -4.58 8.93
C PHE A 137 -3.80 -3.19 8.97
N SER A 138 -4.89 -3.01 8.23
CA SER A 138 -5.79 -1.89 8.46
C SER A 138 -6.43 -2.00 9.83
N LEU A 139 -6.48 -0.90 10.57
CA LEU A 139 -7.26 -0.80 11.81
C LEU A 139 -8.73 -1.17 11.60
N ARG A 140 -9.29 -0.94 10.40
CA ARG A 140 -10.67 -1.32 10.06
C ARG A 140 -10.90 -2.83 10.06
N ASP A 141 -9.84 -3.60 9.90
CA ASP A 141 -9.88 -5.06 9.83
C ASP A 141 -9.52 -5.73 11.15
N GLN A 142 -9.26 -4.96 12.21
CA GLN A 142 -8.84 -5.47 13.52
C GLN A 142 -9.76 -6.55 14.06
N LYS A 143 -11.07 -6.29 14.15
CA LYS A 143 -12.05 -7.29 14.60
C LYS A 143 -12.05 -8.53 13.71
N ARG A 144 -11.89 -8.35 12.39
CA ARG A 144 -11.87 -9.45 11.43
C ARG A 144 -10.63 -10.34 11.64
N VAL A 145 -9.47 -9.76 11.90
CA VAL A 145 -8.23 -10.50 12.19
C VAL A 145 -8.33 -11.22 13.53
N GLU A 146 -8.73 -10.54 14.60
CA GLU A 146 -8.73 -11.08 15.96
C GLU A 146 -9.74 -12.23 16.15
N VAL A 147 -10.92 -12.16 15.52
CA VAL A 147 -11.95 -13.21 15.64
C VAL A 147 -11.50 -14.53 15.01
N THR A 148 -10.67 -14.49 13.97
CA THR A 148 -10.21 -15.73 13.31
C THR A 148 -9.16 -16.51 14.11
N GLY A 149 -8.48 -15.86 15.06
CA GLY A 149 -7.38 -16.47 15.81
C GLY A 149 -6.12 -16.79 14.98
N HIS A 150 -6.09 -16.43 13.69
CA HIS A 150 -4.89 -16.52 12.88
C HIS A 150 -3.78 -15.65 13.47
N PHE A 151 -2.52 -16.05 13.25
CA PHE A 151 -1.34 -15.30 13.67
C PHE A 151 -1.15 -15.17 15.20
N ALA A 152 -1.77 -16.03 16.01
CA ALA A 152 -1.82 -15.92 17.48
C ALA A 152 -0.46 -15.73 18.18
N ASN A 153 0.64 -16.20 17.58
CA ASN A 153 2.00 -16.08 18.13
C ASN A 153 2.87 -15.03 17.42
N ARG A 154 2.27 -14.08 16.70
CA ARG A 154 2.98 -13.08 15.90
C ARG A 154 2.73 -11.66 16.40
N GLN A 155 3.65 -10.77 16.03
CA GLN A 155 3.48 -9.34 16.26
C GLN A 155 2.56 -8.77 15.19
N LEU A 156 1.41 -8.23 15.62
CA LEU A 156 0.42 -7.59 14.76
C LEU A 156 0.37 -6.09 15.05
N HIS A 157 0.49 -5.29 14.01
CA HIS A 157 0.38 -3.84 14.04
C HIS A 157 -0.80 -3.39 13.18
N TYR A 158 -1.51 -2.37 13.65
CA TYR A 158 -2.68 -1.82 12.98
C TYR A 158 -2.42 -0.39 12.54
N LEU A 159 -2.81 -0.05 11.32
CA LEU A 159 -2.58 1.25 10.71
C LEU A 159 -3.91 1.95 10.40
N TRP A 160 -3.98 3.26 10.62
CA TRP A 160 -5.17 4.05 10.29
C TRP A 160 -4.95 4.94 9.06
N PHE A 161 -5.60 4.58 7.96
CA PHE A 161 -5.53 5.29 6.68
C PHE A 161 -6.50 6.48 6.61
N GLY A 162 -6.26 7.51 7.41
CA GLY A 162 -7.15 8.67 7.57
C GLY A 162 -6.50 10.03 7.32
N ALA A 163 -5.20 10.10 7.02
CA ALA A 163 -4.50 11.37 6.88
C ALA A 163 -4.68 12.00 5.51
N SER A 164 -4.69 13.33 5.45
CA SER A 164 -4.58 14.04 4.18
C SER A 164 -3.13 14.25 3.78
N SER A 165 -2.92 14.50 2.48
CA SER A 165 -1.58 14.73 1.93
C SER A 165 -0.86 15.90 2.61
N GLU A 166 -1.59 16.97 2.98
CA GLU A 166 -1.01 18.11 3.69
C GLU A 166 -0.54 17.74 5.09
N MET A 167 -1.33 16.94 5.82
CA MET A 167 -0.91 16.48 7.14
C MET A 167 0.39 15.68 7.06
N ILE A 168 0.50 14.79 6.08
CA ILE A 168 1.71 13.98 5.88
C ILE A 168 2.92 14.83 5.48
N LEU A 169 2.73 15.86 4.65
CA LEU A 169 3.82 16.78 4.30
C LEU A 169 4.29 17.63 5.48
N ASN A 170 3.37 18.06 6.35
CA ASN A 170 3.69 18.95 7.45
C ASN A 170 4.25 18.22 8.67
N SER A 171 3.70 17.04 8.99
CA SER A 171 4.02 16.29 10.22
C SER A 171 4.88 15.06 9.99
N GLY A 172 5.10 14.67 8.73
CA GLY A 172 5.71 13.39 8.37
C GLY A 172 4.76 12.21 8.58
N ILE A 173 5.33 11.00 8.50
CA ILE A 173 4.61 9.76 8.74
C ILE A 173 4.81 9.35 10.20
N ASP A 174 3.70 9.09 10.89
CA ASP A 174 3.67 8.57 12.25
C ASP A 174 2.64 7.43 12.33
N LEU A 175 3.10 6.19 12.48
CA LEU A 175 2.20 5.03 12.52
C LEU A 175 1.34 4.99 13.80
N THR A 176 1.59 5.84 14.80
CA THR A 176 0.72 6.00 15.98
C THR A 176 -0.48 6.93 15.73
N ARG A 177 -0.55 7.51 14.53
CA ARG A 177 -1.53 8.48 14.07
C ARG A 177 -2.11 8.07 12.71
N PRO A 178 -3.11 8.79 12.18
CA PRO A 178 -3.44 8.78 10.76
C PRO A 178 -2.22 8.78 9.85
N ILE A 179 -2.26 7.88 8.88
CA ILE A 179 -1.36 7.86 7.75
C ILE A 179 -2.14 7.96 6.43
N LEU A 180 -1.42 8.13 5.32
CA LEU A 180 -2.00 8.36 4.01
C LEU A 180 -2.88 7.18 3.56
N PRO A 181 -4.09 7.44 3.05
CA PRO A 181 -4.87 6.48 2.28
C PRO A 181 -4.07 5.82 1.17
N ILE A 182 -4.31 4.53 0.96
CA ILE A 182 -3.52 3.73 0.02
C ILE A 182 -4.34 3.36 -1.23
N HIS A 183 -3.72 3.50 -2.39
CA HIS A 183 -4.20 2.90 -3.65
C HIS A 183 -3.48 1.56 -3.96
N THR A 184 -2.41 1.26 -3.22
CA THR A 184 -1.60 0.06 -3.38
C THR A 184 -0.93 -0.26 -2.05
N VAL A 185 -0.79 -1.55 -1.75
CA VAL A 185 -0.12 -2.03 -0.54
C VAL A 185 1.37 -1.64 -0.53
N THR A 186 1.98 -1.34 -1.68
CA THR A 186 3.32 -0.76 -1.75
C THR A 186 3.39 0.60 -1.05
N ILE A 187 2.35 1.43 -1.13
CA ILE A 187 2.30 2.71 -0.39
C ILE A 187 2.20 2.46 1.11
N MET A 188 1.45 1.43 1.53
CA MET A 188 1.45 1.01 2.94
C MET A 188 2.85 0.61 3.40
N ALA A 189 3.54 -0.25 2.64
CA ALA A 189 4.89 -0.69 2.95
C ALA A 189 5.91 0.46 2.96
N LEU A 190 5.80 1.44 2.04
CA LEU A 190 6.62 2.64 2.04
C LEU A 190 6.43 3.47 3.30
N GLN A 191 5.18 3.64 3.75
CA GLN A 191 4.90 4.39 4.96
C GLN A 191 5.46 3.69 6.21
N VAL A 192 5.33 2.36 6.27
CA VAL A 192 5.96 1.55 7.31
C VAL A 192 7.48 1.71 7.28
N ALA A 193 8.11 1.57 6.11
CA ALA A 193 9.56 1.66 5.97
C ALA A 193 10.12 3.02 6.42
N ILE A 194 9.48 4.12 6.01
CA ILE A 194 9.89 5.48 6.38
C ILE A 194 9.83 5.68 7.89
N TYR A 195 8.72 5.28 8.53
CA TYR A 195 8.57 5.41 9.99
C TYR A 195 9.55 4.55 10.78
N MET A 196 9.91 3.39 10.24
CA MET A 196 10.90 2.50 10.85
C MET A 196 12.34 3.00 10.72
N GLY A 197 12.58 4.09 9.97
CA GLY A 197 13.87 4.77 9.89
C GLY A 197 14.80 4.28 8.77
N PHE A 198 14.29 3.45 7.84
CA PHE A 198 15.08 3.02 6.67
C PHE A 198 15.47 4.24 5.81
N ARG A 199 16.72 4.24 5.34
CA ARG A 199 17.26 5.34 4.50
C ARG A 199 17.41 4.96 3.03
N GLN A 200 17.48 3.68 2.73
CA GLN A 200 17.54 3.16 1.36
C GLN A 200 16.43 2.13 1.19
N ILE A 201 15.44 2.45 0.35
CA ILE A 201 14.26 1.62 0.14
C ILE A 201 14.22 1.21 -1.33
N TYR A 202 14.33 -0.09 -1.59
CA TYR A 202 14.38 -0.64 -2.95
C TYR A 202 13.05 -1.32 -3.29
N LEU A 203 12.48 -0.97 -4.44
CA LEU A 203 11.21 -1.52 -4.90
C LEU A 203 11.42 -2.67 -5.90
N LEU A 204 10.90 -3.85 -5.58
CA LEU A 204 10.85 -5.01 -6.47
C LEU A 204 9.40 -5.42 -6.76
N GLY A 205 9.15 -5.96 -7.96
CA GLY A 205 7.82 -6.38 -8.39
C GLY A 205 6.80 -5.23 -8.48
N CYS A 206 7.25 -3.98 -8.52
CA CYS A 206 6.38 -2.79 -8.62
C CYS A 206 6.14 -2.41 -10.09
N ASP A 207 5.54 -3.32 -10.85
CA ASP A 207 5.47 -3.19 -12.32
C ASP A 207 4.60 -2.05 -12.81
N HIS A 208 3.41 -1.88 -12.23
CA HIS A 208 2.43 -0.86 -12.63
C HIS A 208 2.14 -0.82 -14.14
N ASN A 209 2.23 -1.96 -14.82
CA ASN A 209 2.03 -2.10 -16.26
C ASN A 209 0.65 -2.70 -16.62
N GLN A 210 -0.31 -2.66 -15.69
CA GLN A 210 -1.65 -3.23 -15.91
C GLN A 210 -2.40 -2.51 -17.05
N ILE A 211 -2.04 -1.27 -17.36
CA ILE A 211 -2.60 -0.53 -18.49
C ILE A 211 -2.17 -1.08 -19.87
N ILE A 212 -0.98 -1.68 -20.00
CA ILE A 212 -0.40 -2.17 -21.29
C ILE A 212 -1.18 -3.35 -21.91
N GLY A 213 -2.17 -3.89 -21.19
CA GLY A 213 -2.89 -5.10 -21.60
C GLY A 213 -4.19 -5.25 -20.83
N LEU A 214 -4.96 -4.17 -20.78
CA LEU A 214 -6.36 -4.22 -20.34
C LEU A 214 -7.01 -5.48 -20.98
N ASN A 215 -7.61 -6.34 -20.15
CA ASN A 215 -8.22 -7.66 -20.48
C ASN A 215 -7.33 -8.94 -20.45
N LYS A 216 -6.15 -8.95 -19.83
CA LYS A 216 -5.41 -10.21 -19.51
C LYS A 216 -5.07 -10.32 -18.02
N SER A 217 -5.04 -11.54 -17.47
CA SER A 217 -4.54 -11.80 -16.10
C SER A 217 -3.02 -11.58 -16.05
N LYS A 218 -2.53 -10.87 -15.01
CA LYS A 218 -1.19 -10.23 -15.00
C LYS A 218 -0.35 -10.49 -13.74
N TYR A 219 -0.81 -11.32 -12.82
CA TYR A 219 -0.03 -11.65 -11.62
C TYR A 219 1.01 -12.73 -11.92
N PHE A 220 2.04 -12.84 -11.05
CA PHE A 220 3.07 -13.86 -11.22
C PHE A 220 2.56 -15.29 -10.92
N PHE A 221 1.47 -15.44 -10.16
CA PHE A 221 0.87 -16.75 -9.86
C PHE A 221 -0.38 -17.01 -10.71
N SER A 222 -0.72 -18.28 -10.89
CA SER A 222 -1.98 -18.73 -11.52
C SER A 222 -3.15 -18.16 -10.73
N THR A 223 -4.04 -17.46 -11.42
CA THR A 223 -5.23 -16.86 -10.79
C THR A 223 -6.41 -17.82 -10.70
N GLU A 224 -6.25 -19.04 -11.23
CA GLU A 224 -7.26 -20.10 -11.27
C GLU A 224 -7.22 -21.00 -10.02
N GLU A 225 -6.11 -21.02 -9.27
CA GLU A 225 -5.95 -21.84 -8.05
C GLU A 225 -6.30 -21.09 -6.75
N PHE A 226 -6.48 -19.78 -6.81
CA PHE A 226 -6.83 -18.95 -5.67
C PHE A 226 -8.10 -18.14 -6.00
N VAL A 227 -9.06 -18.10 -5.07
CA VAL A 227 -10.45 -17.62 -5.25
C VAL A 227 -10.58 -16.16 -5.77
N GLN A 228 -9.48 -15.45 -5.98
CA GLN A 228 -9.46 -14.03 -6.32
C GLN A 228 -9.65 -13.67 -7.79
N VAL A 229 -9.78 -14.62 -8.73
CA VAL A 229 -10.11 -14.27 -10.13
C VAL A 229 -11.15 -15.22 -10.70
N THR A 230 -12.32 -15.27 -10.10
CA THR A 230 -13.47 -15.94 -10.70
C THR A 230 -14.40 -14.92 -11.37
N LYS A 231 -14.42 -14.99 -12.71
CA LYS A 231 -15.52 -14.64 -13.62
C LYS A 231 -16.24 -13.30 -13.36
N ARG A 232 -15.85 -12.24 -14.09
CA ARG A 232 -16.73 -11.07 -14.27
C ARG A 232 -17.34 -11.08 -15.68
N PRO A 233 -18.68 -11.13 -15.82
CA PRO A 233 -19.34 -10.85 -17.08
C PRO A 233 -19.04 -9.43 -17.57
N LEU A 234 -18.83 -9.29 -18.87
CA LEU A 234 -18.62 -8.04 -19.61
C LEU A 234 -19.92 -7.23 -19.79
N GLU A 235 -20.73 -7.13 -18.74
CA GLU A 235 -21.98 -6.35 -18.78
C GLU A 235 -21.86 -5.18 -17.80
N TRP A 236 -21.45 -4.03 -18.33
CA TRP A 236 -21.64 -2.70 -17.73
C TRP A 236 -21.39 -2.60 -16.22
N ASN A 237 -20.17 -2.96 -15.78
CA ASN A 237 -19.73 -2.66 -14.42
C ASN A 237 -19.47 -1.15 -14.26
N GLU A 238 -19.78 -0.59 -13.09
CA GLU A 238 -19.51 0.79 -12.65
C GLU A 238 -18.00 1.18 -12.59
N ARG A 239 -17.11 0.41 -13.24
CA ARG A 239 -15.67 0.62 -13.33
C ARG A 239 -15.26 0.56 -14.79
N ASP A 240 -15.52 1.64 -15.49
CA ASP A 240 -15.12 1.84 -16.87
C ASP A 240 -13.62 2.20 -16.97
N ILE A 241 -13.15 2.40 -18.20
CA ILE A 241 -11.76 2.78 -18.47
C ILE A 241 -11.41 4.12 -17.81
N GLU A 242 -12.37 5.05 -17.73
CA GLU A 242 -12.17 6.35 -17.07
C GLU A 242 -11.84 6.16 -15.59
N TRP A 243 -12.65 5.38 -14.87
CA TRP A 243 -12.38 5.04 -13.47
C TRP A 243 -11.01 4.38 -13.30
N PHE A 244 -10.66 3.43 -14.16
CA PHE A 244 -9.35 2.78 -14.12
C PHE A 244 -8.19 3.76 -14.35
N CYS A 245 -8.32 4.69 -15.30
CA CYS A 245 -7.33 5.74 -15.54
C CYS A 245 -7.23 6.70 -14.35
N GLN A 246 -8.34 7.04 -13.71
CA GLN A 246 -8.35 7.89 -12.52
C GLN A 246 -7.60 7.23 -11.35
N GLU A 247 -7.79 5.94 -11.11
CA GLU A 247 -7.03 5.19 -10.09
C GLU A 247 -5.51 5.23 -10.35
N TYR A 248 -5.07 5.20 -11.61
CA TYR A 248 -3.65 5.39 -11.96
C TYR A 248 -3.15 6.79 -11.59
N VAL A 249 -3.94 7.82 -11.88
CA VAL A 249 -3.60 9.21 -11.53
C VAL A 249 -3.45 9.35 -10.02
N ASP A 250 -4.39 8.80 -9.25
CA ASP A 250 -4.38 8.89 -7.79
C ASP A 250 -3.24 8.08 -7.18
N GLN A 251 -2.98 6.88 -7.72
CA GLN A 251 -1.84 6.05 -7.35
C GLN A 251 -0.50 6.77 -7.59
N TRP A 252 -0.30 7.42 -8.75
CA TRP A 252 0.89 8.22 -9.01
C TRP A 252 0.97 9.44 -8.10
N GLY A 253 -0.17 10.03 -7.74
CA GLY A 253 -0.27 11.07 -6.72
C GLY A 253 0.35 10.63 -5.39
N ASN A 254 -0.01 9.44 -4.91
CA ASN A 254 0.56 8.85 -3.70
C ASN A 254 2.07 8.62 -3.80
N TYR A 255 2.55 8.05 -4.91
CA TYR A 255 4.00 7.84 -5.08
C TYR A 255 4.77 9.17 -5.11
N LYS A 256 4.25 10.19 -5.81
CA LYS A 256 4.87 11.51 -5.85
C LYS A 256 4.91 12.16 -4.48
N LEU A 257 3.88 11.95 -3.66
CA LEU A 257 3.86 12.41 -2.28
C LEU A 257 4.94 11.71 -1.43
N MET A 258 5.04 10.38 -1.53
CA MET A 258 6.10 9.61 -0.85
C MET A 258 7.48 10.07 -1.29
N ARG A 259 7.69 10.34 -2.59
CA ARG A 259 8.96 10.87 -3.11
C ARG A 259 9.30 12.22 -2.49
N ARG A 260 8.37 13.18 -2.47
CA ARG A 260 8.58 14.50 -1.86
C ARG A 260 8.94 14.40 -0.39
N LEU A 261 8.22 13.56 0.35
CA LEU A 261 8.51 13.32 1.76
C LEU A 261 9.90 12.70 1.95
N ALA A 262 10.25 11.71 1.14
CA ALA A 262 11.54 11.04 1.20
C ALA A 262 12.70 11.99 0.89
N ASP A 263 12.58 12.79 -0.18
CA ASP A 263 13.59 13.78 -0.56
C ASP A 263 13.80 14.81 0.55
N ALA A 264 12.72 15.32 1.15
CA ALA A 264 12.77 16.28 2.27
C ALA A 264 13.44 15.71 3.54
N ASN A 265 13.47 14.39 3.69
CA ASN A 265 14.02 13.70 4.84
C ASN A 265 15.32 12.94 4.52
N SER A 266 15.92 13.15 3.35
CA SER A 266 17.13 12.42 2.91
C SER A 266 16.97 10.90 2.95
N ILE A 267 15.86 10.40 2.41
CA ILE A 267 15.56 8.98 2.22
C ILE A 267 15.60 8.70 0.72
N GLN A 268 16.35 7.68 0.33
CA GLN A 268 16.42 7.22 -1.05
C GLN A 268 15.39 6.12 -1.28
N ILE A 269 14.41 6.38 -2.14
CA ILE A 269 13.51 5.35 -2.67
C ILE A 269 13.93 5.08 -4.12
N LEU A 270 14.29 3.84 -4.42
CA LEU A 270 14.86 3.43 -5.70
C LEU A 270 14.02 2.31 -6.33
N ASN A 271 13.70 2.45 -7.62
CA ASN A 271 12.99 1.43 -8.35
C ASN A 271 13.97 0.41 -8.94
N ALA A 272 14.01 -0.78 -8.35
CA ALA A 272 14.81 -1.91 -8.80
C ALA A 272 14.01 -2.92 -9.66
N THR A 273 12.79 -2.54 -10.07
CA THR A 273 11.88 -3.38 -10.84
C THR A 273 12.15 -3.20 -12.35
N PRO A 274 12.51 -4.27 -13.10
CA PRO A 274 12.75 -4.17 -14.53
C PRO A 274 11.45 -3.94 -15.30
N ASN A 275 11.49 -3.10 -16.34
CA ASN A 275 10.34 -2.75 -17.20
C ASN A 275 9.11 -2.19 -16.46
N SER A 276 9.26 -1.78 -15.20
CA SER A 276 8.21 -1.11 -14.45
C SER A 276 7.80 0.19 -15.12
N LEU A 277 6.52 0.53 -15.15
CA LEU A 277 6.04 1.85 -15.57
C LEU A 277 6.16 2.91 -14.49
N LEU A 278 6.45 2.53 -13.23
CA LEU A 278 6.60 3.48 -12.14
C LEU A 278 7.88 4.32 -12.31
N ASP A 279 7.67 5.54 -12.81
CA ASP A 279 8.71 6.50 -13.21
C ASP A 279 9.00 7.56 -12.13
N VAL A 280 8.33 7.49 -10.98
CA VAL A 280 8.45 8.47 -9.90
C VAL A 280 9.79 8.38 -9.16
N PHE A 281 10.35 7.18 -9.06
CA PHE A 281 11.58 6.91 -8.33
C PHE A 281 12.75 6.65 -9.29
N PRO A 282 13.98 7.09 -8.96
CA PRO A 282 15.15 6.80 -9.79
C PRO A 282 15.33 5.28 -9.90
N ARG A 283 15.77 4.83 -11.08
CA ARG A 283 15.99 3.40 -11.31
C ARG A 283 17.37 2.97 -10.84
N VAL A 284 17.45 1.73 -10.40
CA VAL A 284 18.73 1.07 -10.09
C VAL A 284 18.70 -0.36 -10.62
N LYS A 285 19.85 -0.86 -11.08
CA LYS A 285 19.97 -2.27 -11.46
C LYS A 285 20.05 -3.11 -10.20
N TYR A 286 19.08 -4.00 -9.99
CA TYR A 286 18.98 -4.82 -8.78
C TYR A 286 20.27 -5.58 -8.47
N GLU A 287 20.89 -6.23 -9.44
CA GLU A 287 22.10 -7.04 -9.21
C GLU A 287 23.29 -6.18 -8.76
N SER A 288 23.32 -4.90 -9.14
CA SER A 288 24.41 -3.99 -8.74
C SER A 288 24.42 -3.68 -7.23
N LEU A 289 23.31 -3.93 -6.53
CA LEU A 289 23.17 -3.67 -5.10
C LEU A 289 23.93 -4.66 -4.20
N PHE A 290 24.48 -5.72 -4.80
CA PHE A 290 25.17 -6.82 -4.11
C PHE A 290 26.62 -7.01 -4.58
N ASN A 291 27.09 -6.25 -5.55
CA ASN A 291 28.43 -6.40 -6.16
C ASN A 291 29.57 -5.79 -5.33
N GLY A 292 29.43 -5.73 -4.00
CA GLY A 292 30.39 -5.10 -3.09
C GLY A 292 30.63 -5.83 -1.78
N ASN A 293 30.19 -7.10 -1.69
CA ASN A 293 30.50 -8.02 -0.59
C ASN A 293 31.40 -9.14 -1.09
#